data_AF-A0A0G9MPR2-F1
#
_entry.id   AF-A0A0G9MPR2-F1
#
_cell.length_a   1.000
_cell.length_b   1.000
_cell.length_c   1.000
_cell.angle_alpha   90.00
_cell.angle_beta   90.00
_cell.angle_gamma   90.00
#
_symmetry.space_group_name_H-M   'P 1'
#
loop_
_entity.id
_entity.type
_entity.pdbx_description
1 polymer ?
#
loop_
_entity_poly.entity_id
_entity_poly.type
_entity_poly.pdbx_seq_one_letter_code
_entity_poly.pdbx_strand_id
1 'polypeptide(L)'
;MAGSVLVGAIFLLFGAVILNGFAAGVAAALYLRDPNQTRGSRIAWSVLISGIAFISLFTGVFLVDLADGPVVSMLALLVLGAMGTVVSLPGAIIMSRKIEAVSTVGRTFD
;
A
#
# COMPACT_ATOMS: atom_id res chain seq x y z
N MET A 1 7.93 -28.32 -11.11
CA MET A 1 7.52 -27.73 -9.81
C MET A 1 8.41 -26.55 -9.37
N ALA A 2 9.74 -26.59 -9.54
CA ALA A 2 10.60 -25.44 -9.18
C ALA A 2 10.36 -24.16 -10.01
N GLY A 3 10.04 -24.29 -11.31
CA GLY A 3 9.80 -23.13 -12.19
C GLY A 3 8.54 -22.33 -11.86
N SER A 4 7.44 -22.99 -11.49
CA SER A 4 6.19 -22.31 -11.13
C SER A 4 6.30 -21.54 -9.81
N VAL A 5 7.09 -22.05 -8.85
CA VAL A 5 7.37 -21.36 -7.58
C VAL A 5 8.23 -20.12 -7.80
N LEU A 6 9.26 -20.21 -8.63
CA LEU A 6 10.12 -19.07 -8.96
C LEU A 6 9.34 -17.96 -9.69
N VAL A 7 8.51 -18.32 -10.66
CA VAL A 7 7.63 -17.37 -11.37
C VAL A 7 6.67 -16.70 -10.39
N GLY A 8 6.02 -17.47 -9.52
CA GLY A 8 5.14 -16.92 -8.47
C GLY A 8 5.86 -15.94 -7.54
N ALA A 9 7.09 -16.27 -7.10
CA ALA A 9 7.88 -15.40 -6.24
C ALA A 9 8.26 -14.07 -6.92
N ILE A 10 8.57 -14.09 -8.21
CA ILE A 10 8.88 -12.86 -8.99
C ILE A 10 7.63 -11.96 -9.07
N PHE A 11 6.45 -12.52 -9.34
CA PHE A 11 5.22 -11.75 -9.37
C PHE A 11 4.89 -11.12 -8.01
N LEU A 12 5.10 -11.86 -6.91
CA LEU A 12 4.92 -11.33 -5.56
C LEU A 12 5.89 -10.18 -5.25
N LEU A 13 7.17 -10.32 -5.60
CA LEU A 13 8.16 -9.26 -5.43
C LEU A 13 7.81 -8.02 -6.24
N PHE A 14 7.40 -8.21 -7.50
CA PHE A 14 7.01 -7.09 -8.36
C PHE A 14 5.78 -6.34 -7.81
N GLY A 15 4.76 -7.08 -7.38
CA GLY A 15 3.59 -6.50 -6.71
C GLY A 15 3.96 -5.73 -5.43
N ALA A 16 4.90 -6.26 -4.64
CA ALA A 16 5.38 -5.60 -3.43
C ALA A 16 6.10 -4.27 -3.72
N VAL A 17 6.91 -4.22 -4.79
CA VAL A 17 7.58 -2.98 -5.22
C VAL A 17 6.55 -1.94 -5.66
N ILE A 18 5.56 -2.34 -6.46
CA ILE A 18 4.49 -1.44 -6.91
C ILE A 18 3.71 -0.87 -5.73
N LEU A 19 3.30 -1.71 -4.78
CA LEU A 19 2.56 -1.28 -3.59
C LEU A 19 3.35 -0.29 -2.74
N ASN A 20 4.66 -0.51 -2.58
CA ASN A 20 5.53 0.43 -1.88
C ASN A 20 5.63 1.78 -2.60
N GLY A 21 5.81 1.76 -3.93
CA GLY A 21 5.83 2.98 -4.73
C GLY A 21 4.50 3.74 -4.67
N PHE A 22 3.38 3.02 -4.75
CA PHE A 22 2.04 3.58 -4.63
C PHE A 22 1.82 4.24 -3.25
N ALA A 23 2.16 3.55 -2.16
CA ALA A 23 2.06 4.12 -0.80
C ALA A 23 2.93 5.37 -0.61
N ALA A 24 4.13 5.39 -1.17
CA ALA A 24 4.96 6.59 -1.17
C ALA A 24 4.29 7.73 -1.94
N GLY A 25 3.71 7.46 -3.11
CA GLY A 25 2.95 8.43 -3.90
C GLY A 25 1.73 8.99 -3.13
N VAL A 26 0.97 8.13 -2.45
CA VAL A 26 -0.16 8.56 -1.61
C VAL A 26 0.32 9.45 -0.46
N ALA A 27 1.42 9.10 0.20
CA ALA A 27 2.00 9.93 1.26
C ALA A 27 2.40 11.32 0.76
N ALA A 28 2.94 11.41 -0.45
CA ALA A 28 3.27 12.66 -1.11
C ALA A 28 2.02 13.48 -1.44
N ALA A 29 1.00 12.84 -2.02
CA ALA A 29 -0.28 13.50 -2.34
C ALA A 29 -1.00 14.03 -1.09
N LEU A 30 -0.97 13.28 0.00
CA LEU A 30 -1.54 13.71 1.28
C LEU A 30 -0.83 14.95 1.84
N TYR A 31 0.49 15.01 1.73
CA TYR A 31 1.25 16.20 2.13
C TYR A 31 0.95 17.42 1.25
N LEU A 32 0.83 17.24 -0.07
CA LEU A 32 0.47 18.33 -0.98
C LEU A 32 -0.96 18.86 -0.70
N ARG A 33 -1.87 17.97 -0.31
CA ARG A 33 -3.25 18.34 0.05
C ARG A 33 -3.31 19.08 1.39
N ASP A 34 -2.62 18.56 2.40
CA ASP A 34 -2.58 19.13 3.75
C ASP A 34 -1.15 19.05 4.32
N PRO A 35 -0.37 20.14 4.18
CA PRO A 35 1.02 20.18 4.66
C PRO A 35 1.16 20.05 6.18
N ASN A 36 0.09 20.34 6.93
CA ASN A 36 0.09 20.29 8.39
C ASN A 36 -0.17 18.89 8.93
N GLN A 37 -0.46 17.93 8.05
CA GLN A 37 -0.78 16.57 8.44
C GLN A 37 0.43 15.88 9.08
N THR A 38 0.23 15.32 10.28
CA THR A 38 1.30 14.65 11.01
C THR A 38 1.82 13.44 10.26
N ARG A 39 3.11 13.11 10.47
CA ARG A 39 3.73 11.95 9.84
C ARG A 39 2.98 10.64 10.12
N GLY A 40 2.51 10.44 11.35
CA GLY A 40 1.75 9.25 11.73
C GLY A 40 0.45 9.11 10.93
N SER A 41 -0.29 10.21 10.78
CA SER A 41 -1.53 10.26 9.99
C SER A 41 -1.25 9.96 8.50
N ARG A 42 -0.22 10.59 7.91
CA ARG A 42 0.16 10.30 6.50
C ARG A 42 0.48 8.83 6.29
N ILE A 43 1.25 8.21 7.19
CA ILE A 43 1.60 6.79 7.07
C ILE A 43 0.33 5.93 7.15
N ALA A 44 -0.52 6.16 8.14
CA ALA A 44 -1.74 5.38 8.33
C ALA A 44 -2.66 5.45 7.10
N TRP A 45 -2.91 6.66 6.59
CA TRP A 45 -3.75 6.86 5.41
C TRP A 45 -3.13 6.27 4.14
N SER A 46 -1.82 6.44 3.95
CA SER A 46 -1.12 5.91 2.77
C SER A 46 -1.19 4.39 2.71
N VAL A 47 -0.96 3.74 3.86
CA VAL A 47 -1.06 2.29 4.00
C VAL A 47 -2.50 1.84 3.77
N LEU A 48 -3.48 2.48 4.43
CA LEU A 48 -4.90 2.13 4.29
C LEU A 48 -5.38 2.24 2.84
N ILE A 49 -5.08 3.36 2.17
CA ILE A 49 -5.45 3.59 0.76
C ILE A 49 -4.78 2.54 -0.15
N SER A 50 -3.53 2.18 0.13
CA SER A 50 -2.81 1.13 -0.63
C SER A 50 -3.43 -0.25 -0.42
N GLY A 51 -3.81 -0.60 0.80
CA GLY A 51 -4.52 -1.83 1.10
C GLY A 51 -5.88 -1.91 0.42
N ILE A 52 -6.67 -0.83 0.45
CA ILE A 52 -7.97 -0.74 -0.24
C ILE A 52 -7.77 -0.88 -1.75
N ALA A 53 -6.82 -0.15 -2.34
CA ALA A 53 -6.52 -0.24 -3.77
C ALA A 53 -6.12 -1.68 -4.16
N PHE A 54 -5.34 -2.35 -3.32
CA PHE A 54 -4.98 -3.75 -3.53
C PHE A 54 -6.20 -4.66 -3.48
N ILE A 55 -7.07 -4.55 -2.48
CA ILE A 55 -8.33 -5.31 -2.43
C ILE A 55 -9.17 -5.04 -3.68
N SER A 56 -9.33 -3.79 -4.10
CA SER A 56 -10.13 -3.41 -5.27
C SER A 56 -9.63 -4.06 -6.56
N LEU A 57 -8.32 -4.17 -6.76
CA LEU A 57 -7.73 -4.85 -7.92
C LEU A 57 -8.07 -6.35 -7.97
N PHE A 58 -8.09 -7.01 -6.81
CA PHE A 58 -8.39 -8.44 -6.71
C PHE A 58 -9.87 -8.74 -6.54
N THR A 59 -10.70 -7.75 -6.18
CA THR A 59 -12.15 -7.94 -5.96
C THR A 59 -12.81 -8.56 -7.19
N GLY A 60 -12.48 -8.12 -8.41
CA GLY A 60 -13.04 -8.68 -9.63
C GLY A 60 -12.71 -10.16 -9.86
N VAL A 61 -11.53 -10.61 -9.43
CA VAL A 61 -11.10 -12.01 -9.51
C VAL A 61 -11.89 -12.87 -8.53
N PHE A 62 -12.05 -12.39 -7.29
CA PHE A 62 -12.78 -13.12 -6.26
C PHE A 62 -14.30 -13.04 -6.40
N LEU A 63 -14.84 -12.05 -7.13
CA LEU A 63 -16.28 -11.97 -7.43
C LEU A 63 -16.77 -13.17 -8.26
N VAL A 64 -15.90 -13.76 -9.08
CA VAL A 64 -16.21 -14.97 -9.86
C VAL A 64 -16.33 -16.20 -8.95
N ASP A 65 -15.47 -16.30 -7.93
CA ASP A 65 -15.50 -17.39 -6.93
C ASP A 65 -16.50 -17.14 -5.77
N LEU A 66 -17.02 -15.92 -5.62
CA LEU A 66 -18.00 -15.59 -4.57
C LEU A 66 -19.32 -16.35 -4.75
N ALA A 67 -19.62 -16.81 -5.96
CA ALA A 67 -20.84 -17.56 -6.29
C ALA A 67 -20.85 -18.97 -5.68
N ASP A 68 -19.68 -19.61 -5.53
CA ASP A 68 -19.57 -21.00 -5.06
C ASP A 68 -19.15 -21.12 -3.57
N GLY A 69 -18.66 -20.04 -2.95
CA GLY A 69 -18.19 -20.07 -1.56
C GLY A 69 -17.88 -18.70 -0.95
N PRO A 70 -18.90 -17.86 -0.64
CA PRO A 70 -18.72 -16.44 -0.35
C PRO A 70 -17.87 -16.17 0.91
N VAL A 71 -17.91 -17.05 1.91
CA VAL A 71 -17.15 -16.87 3.16
C VAL A 71 -15.64 -17.02 2.94
N VAL A 72 -15.23 -18.00 2.14
CA VAL A 72 -13.80 -18.29 1.89
C VAL A 72 -13.19 -17.17 1.04
N SER A 73 -13.90 -16.73 0.00
CA SER A 73 -13.45 -15.65 -0.88
C SER A 73 -13.38 -14.31 -0.15
N MET A 74 -14.30 -14.03 0.77
CA MET A 74 -14.26 -12.82 1.60
C MET A 74 -13.09 -12.83 2.61
N LEU A 75 -12.81 -13.99 3.22
CA LEU A 75 -11.63 -14.15 4.07
C LEU A 75 -10.32 -14.00 3.28
N ALA A 76 -10.26 -14.55 2.07
CA ALA A 76 -9.09 -14.41 1.20
C ALA A 76 -8.83 -12.93 0.82
N LEU A 77 -9.88 -12.17 0.49
CA LEU A 77 -9.77 -10.73 0.21
C LEU A 77 -9.30 -9.94 1.43
N LEU A 78 -9.77 -10.26 2.64
CA LEU A 78 -9.31 -9.63 3.87
C LEU A 78 -7.83 -9.90 4.15
N VAL A 79 -7.40 -11.15 3.98
CA VAL A 79 -5.98 -11.53 4.15
C VAL A 79 -5.11 -10.83 3.11
N LEU A 80 -5.53 -10.79 1.84
CA LEU A 80 -4.81 -10.07 0.79
C LEU A 80 -4.75 -8.57 1.07
N GLY A 81 -5.82 -7.96 1.56
CA GLY A 81 -5.83 -6.57 1.98
C GLY A 81 -4.89 -6.27 3.14
N ALA A 82 -4.84 -7.15 4.14
CA ALA A 82 -3.91 -7.08 5.26
C ALA A 82 -2.45 -7.22 4.79
N MET A 83 -2.19 -8.12 3.83
CA MET A 83 -0.87 -8.24 3.22
C MET A 83 -0.50 -6.99 2.41
N GLY A 84 -1.42 -6.45 1.61
CA GLY A 84 -1.22 -5.23 0.84
C GLY A 84 -0.89 -4.03 1.73
N THR A 85 -1.59 -3.89 2.85
CA THR A 85 -1.27 -2.87 3.86
C THR A 85 0.13 -3.07 4.43
N VAL A 86 0.45 -4.26 4.95
CA VAL A 86 1.77 -4.55 5.55
C VAL A 86 2.92 -4.34 4.57
N VAL A 87 2.78 -4.81 3.33
CA VAL A 87 3.81 -4.70 2.29
C VAL A 87 4.04 -3.25 1.89
N SER A 88 3.03 -2.38 2.00
CA SER A 88 3.10 -0.97 1.61
C SER A 88 3.69 -0.03 2.70
N LEU A 89 3.85 -0.52 3.94
CA LEU A 89 4.37 0.26 5.07
C LEU A 89 5.72 0.94 4.78
N PRO A 90 6.75 0.22 4.27
CA PRO A 90 8.08 0.79 4.06
C PRO A 90 8.04 2.04 3.16
N GLY A 91 7.32 1.98 2.05
CA GLY A 91 7.16 3.10 1.12
C GLY A 91 6.50 4.32 1.78
N ALA A 92 5.40 4.12 2.51
CA ALA A 92 4.72 5.18 3.26
C ALA A 92 5.62 5.82 4.32
N ILE A 93 6.38 5.01 5.06
CA ILE A 93 7.30 5.48 6.12
C ILE A 93 8.44 6.30 5.53
N ILE A 94 9.11 5.78 4.49
CA ILE A 94 10.25 6.44 3.87
C ILE A 94 9.83 7.81 3.32
N MET A 95 8.74 7.86 2.55
CA MET A 95 8.30 9.13 1.97
C MET A 95 7.85 10.12 3.04
N SER A 96 7.10 9.65 4.05
CA SER A 96 6.66 10.52 5.14
C SER A 96 7.82 11.07 5.96
N ARG A 97 8.92 10.30 6.15
CA ARG A 97 10.17 10.80 6.77
C ARG A 97 10.87 11.85 5.91
N LYS A 98 10.96 11.61 4.60
CA LYS A 98 11.59 12.55 3.66
C LYS A 98 10.87 13.90 3.65
N ILE A 99 9.54 13.88 3.62
CA ILE A 99 8.70 15.08 3.68
C ILE A 99 8.95 15.88 4.96
N GLU A 100 8.99 15.19 6.12
CA GLU A 100 9.23 15.83 7.41
C GLU A 100 10.61 16.50 7.44
N ALA A 101 11.67 15.80 7.00
CA ALA A 101 13.02 16.36 6.91
C ALA A 101 13.09 17.62 6.02
N VAL A 102 12.44 17.60 4.85
CA VAL A 102 12.39 18.76 3.94
C VAL A 102 11.64 19.93 4.58
N SER A 103 10.53 19.67 5.25
CA SER A 103 9.73 20.71 5.92
C SER A 103 10.48 21.39 7.07
N THR A 104 11.31 20.66 7.81
CA THR A 104 12.16 21.21 8.86
C THR A 104 13.23 22.14 8.29
N VAL A 105 13.87 21.75 7.18
CA VAL A 105 14.89 22.56 6.51
C VAL A 105 14.28 23.81 5.88
N GLY A 106 13.11 23.73 5.26
CA GLY A 106 12.42 24.89 4.69
C GLY A 106 12.18 25.99 5.74
N ARG A 107 11.71 25.60 6.93
CA ARG A 107 11.46 26.53 8.05
C ARG A 107 12.73 27.17 8.65
N THR A 108 13.91 26.62 8.42
CA THR A 108 15.16 27.23 8.90
C THR A 108 15.67 28.37 8.01
N PHE A 109 15.11 28.52 6.79
CA PHE A 109 15.50 29.55 5.84
C PHE A 109 14.43 30.65 5.65
N ASP A 110 13.28 30.51 6.30
CA ASP A 110 12.23 31.53 6.41
C ASP A 110 12.41 32.36 7.69
#